data_AF-J5HP66-F1
#
_entry.id   AF-J5HP66-F1
#
_cell.length_a   1.000
_cell.length_b   1.000
_cell.length_c   1.000
_cell.angle_alpha   90.00
_cell.angle_beta   90.00
_cell.angle_gamma   90.00
#
_symmetry.space_group_name_H-M   'P 1'
#
loop_
_entity.id
_entity.type
_entity.pdbx_description
1 polymer ?
#
loop_
_entity_poly.entity_id
_entity_poly.type
_entity_poly.pdbx_seq_one_letter_code
_entity_poly.pdbx_strand_id
1 'polypeptide(L)' 'MLHGFDSAAHAEAYLSSAMFSDDVVIGLKPYLNAAPDIRIYTVA' A
#
# COMPACT_ATOMS: atom_id res chain seq x y z
N MET A 1 1.38 8.60 0.34
CA MET A 1 2.52 8.06 -0.44
C MET A 1 2.00 7.58 -1.78
N LEU A 2 2.74 7.74 -2.87
CA LEU A 2 2.42 7.16 -4.18
C LEU A 2 3.51 6.15 -4.54
N HIS A 3 3.11 4.94 -4.93
CA HIS A 3 4.02 3.87 -5.37
C HIS A 3 3.55 3.38 -6.74
N GLY A 4 4.47 3.30 -7.71
CA GLY A 4 4.18 2.85 -9.06
C GLY A 4 4.37 1.34 -9.21
N PHE A 5 3.45 0.70 -9.93
CA PHE A 5 3.55 -0.71 -10.32
C PHE A 5 3.38 -0.82 -11.84
N ASP A 6 3.92 -1.89 -12.42
CA ASP A 6 3.76 -2.24 -13.83
C ASP A 6 2.35 -2.74 -14.18
N SER A 7 1.56 -3.20 -13.18
CA SER A 7 0.18 -3.64 -13.34
C SER A 7 -0.65 -3.45 -12.08
N ALA A 8 -1.98 -3.39 -12.24
CA ALA A 8 -2.92 -3.37 -11.11
C ALA A 8 -2.80 -4.65 -10.25
N ALA A 9 -2.58 -5.81 -10.88
CA ALA A 9 -2.42 -7.08 -10.18
C ALA A 9 -1.19 -7.09 -9.26
N HIS A 10 -0.07 -6.49 -9.69
CA HIS A 10 1.12 -6.37 -8.83
C HIS A 10 0.89 -5.38 -7.68
N ALA A 11 0.12 -4.31 -7.89
CA ALA A 11 -0.28 -3.42 -6.80
C ALA A 11 -1.16 -4.14 -5.76
N GLU A 12 -2.13 -4.96 -6.20
CA GLU A 12 -2.95 -5.77 -5.29
C GLU A 12 -2.12 -6.79 -4.52
N ALA A 13 -1.24 -7.52 -5.21
CA ALA A 13 -0.36 -8.51 -4.58
C ALA A 13 0.53 -7.86 -3.51
N TYR A 14 1.07 -6.66 -3.78
CA TYR A 14 1.83 -5.88 -2.81
C TYR A 14 1.02 -5.57 -1.55
N LEU A 15 -0.24 -5.12 -1.68
CA LEU A 15 -1.10 -4.81 -0.54
C LEU A 15 -1.45 -6.03 0.31
N SER A 16 -1.48 -7.23 -0.28
CA SER A 16 -1.65 -8.50 0.44
C SER A 16 -0.35 -9.10 1.02
N SER A 17 0.80 -8.49 0.75
CA SER A 17 2.09 -9.05 1.13
C SER A 17 2.41 -8.86 2.62
N ALA A 18 3.22 -9.77 3.16
CA ALA A 18 3.79 -9.64 4.50
C ALA A 18 4.63 -8.35 4.63
N MET A 19 5.39 -7.99 3.59
CA MET A 19 6.19 -6.76 3.58
C MET A 19 5.32 -5.51 3.80
N PHE A 20 4.17 -5.42 3.13
CA PHE A 20 3.26 -4.30 3.36
C PHE A 20 2.63 -4.32 4.75
N SER A 21 2.13 -5.47 5.18
CA SER A 21 1.36 -5.61 6.43
C SER A 21 2.24 -5.48 7.68
N ASP A 22 3.43 -6.07 7.65
CA ASP A 22 4.30 -6.21 8.82
C ASP A 22 5.37 -5.12 8.87
N ASP A 23 5.82 -4.60 7.72
CA ASP A 23 6.82 -3.53 7.72
C ASP A 23 6.18 -2.15 7.53
N VAL A 24 5.41 -1.97 6.45
CA VAL A 24 4.91 -0.62 6.08
C VAL A 24 3.83 -0.14 7.05
N VAL A 25 2.80 -0.95 7.32
CA VAL A 25 1.72 -0.55 8.22
C VAL A 25 2.23 -0.35 9.64
N ILE A 26 3.11 -1.24 10.14
CA ILE A 26 3.67 -1.14 11.49
C ILE A 26 4.60 0.08 11.60
N GLY A 27 5.48 0.31 10.61
CA GLY A 27 6.37 1.47 10.61
C GLY A 27 5.62 2.81 10.57
N LEU A 28 4.45 2.84 9.93
CA LEU A 28 3.62 4.05 9.83
C LEU A 28 2.66 4.24 11.01
N LYS A 29 2.26 3.18 11.72
CA LYS A 29 1.26 3.23 12.81
C LYS A 29 1.42 4.41 13.79
N PRO A 30 2.63 4.74 14.30
CA PRO A 30 2.79 5.86 15.23
C PRO A 30 2.46 7.23 14.66
N TYR A 31 2.44 7.37 13.33
CA TYR A 31 2.23 8.63 12.61
C TYR A 31 0.83 8.74 11.99
N LEU A 32 0.00 7.70 12.12
CA LEU A 32 -1.33 7.65 11.54
C LEU A 32 -2.37 8.13 12.56
N ASN A 33 -3.07 9.21 12.23
CA ASN A 33 -4.21 9.70 13.02
C ASN A 33 -5.47 8.81 12.86
N ALA A 34 -5.52 8.01 11.80
CA ALA A 34 -6.62 7.09 11.48
C ALA A 34 -6.11 5.98 10.55
N ALA A 35 -6.95 4.96 10.30
CA ALA A 35 -6.63 3.93 9.31
C ALA A 35 -6.38 4.55 7.92
N PRO A 36 -5.41 4.04 7.14
CA PRO A 36 -5.09 4.59 5.84
C PRO A 36 -6.18 4.27 4.79
N ASP A 37 -6.52 5.25 3.95
CA ASP A 37 -7.34 5.06 2.74
C ASP A 37 -6.41 4.75 1.56
N ILE A 38 -6.47 3.51 1.05
CA ILE A 38 -5.60 3.00 -0.01
C ILE A 38 -6.43 2.83 -1.27
N ARG A 39 -5.94 3.37 -2.40
CA ARG A 39 -6.60 3.32 -3.70
C ARG A 39 -5.62 2.98 -4.80
N ILE A 40 -6.05 2.14 -5.74
CA ILE A 40 -5.30 1.80 -6.96
C ILE A 40 -5.86 2.62 -8.11
N TYR A 41 -4.98 3.32 -8.82
CA TYR A 41 -5.32 4.07 -10.03
C TYR A 41 -4.58 3.46 -11.22
N THR A 42 -5.33 3.10 -12.26
CA THR A 42 -4.75 2.68 -13.54
C THR A 42 -4.61 3.90 -14.44
N VAL A 43 -3.46 3.98 -15.12
CA VAL A 43 -3.18 5.03 -16.12
C VAL A 43 -3.33 4.38 -17.49
N ALA A 44 -4.06 5.06 -18.39
CA ALA A 44 -4.29 4.62 -19.76
C ALA A 44 -3.10 4.94 -20.68
#